data_AF-A0A9W7L9M2-F1
#
_entry.id   AF-A0A9W7L9M2-F1
#
_cell.length_a   1.000
_cell.length_b   1.000
_cell.length_c   1.000
_cell.angle_alpha   90.00
_cell.angle_beta   90.00
_cell.angle_gamma   90.00
#
_symmetry.space_group_name_H-M   'P 1'
#
loop_
_entity.id
_entity.type
_entity.pdbx_description
1 polymer ?
#
loop_
_entity_poly.entity_id
_entity_poly.type
_entity_poly.pdbx_seq_one_letter_code
_entity_poly.pdbx_strand_id
1 'polypeptide(L)'
;MLFLILTILPGIVLGFQPTTRQELKDAINSHLSGTSDKGLINNWDTSLITDMRNLFSGYFDCGSLCSLYEQFNEDISGWETSQVTDMTRMFYQAYNFNQDISGWDTSQVTSMSYMFRSASDFNQDISAWDTSQVTSMSEMFKSASDFNQDISGWNVCACTYFSSMFYGSGYSGSSLSTTQCTGCPSGRYTEGTGEYVQGGNPCQGTFVSSRGGGPSKFVSS
;
A
#
# COMPACT_ATOMS: atom_id res chain seq x y z
N MET A 1 -10.76 -38.45 22.06
CA MET A 1 -10.86 -37.34 21.08
C MET A 1 -10.05 -37.79 19.88
N LEU A 2 -10.73 -38.12 18.80
CA LEU A 2 -10.19 -38.87 17.67
C LEU A 2 -9.34 -37.92 16.80
N PHE A 3 -8.04 -38.16 16.71
CA PHE A 3 -7.19 -37.48 15.72
C PHE A 3 -7.50 -38.10 14.37
N LEU A 4 -8.14 -37.33 13.48
CA LEU A 4 -8.38 -37.73 12.11
C LEU A 4 -7.03 -37.63 11.36
N ILE A 5 -6.41 -38.78 11.10
CA ILE A 5 -5.23 -38.87 10.23
C ILE A 5 -5.74 -38.68 8.79
N LEU A 6 -5.62 -37.47 8.26
CA LEU A 6 -5.77 -37.22 6.83
C LEU A 6 -4.53 -37.79 6.12
N THR A 7 -4.72 -38.76 5.25
CA THR A 7 -3.65 -39.33 4.43
C THR A 7 -3.33 -38.36 3.28
N ILE A 8 -2.07 -37.92 3.19
CA ILE A 8 -1.60 -36.87 2.28
C ILE A 8 -0.98 -37.53 1.04
N LEU A 9 -1.30 -37.03 -0.15
CA LEU A 9 -0.58 -37.36 -1.39
C LEU A 9 0.87 -36.83 -1.32
N PRO A 10 1.88 -37.56 -1.83
CA PRO A 10 3.25 -37.07 -1.87
C PRO A 10 3.35 -35.89 -2.85
N GLY A 11 3.56 -34.68 -2.33
CA GLY A 11 3.80 -33.47 -3.14
C GLY A 11 3.15 -32.17 -2.62
N ILE A 12 2.21 -32.25 -1.68
CA ILE A 12 1.63 -31.05 -1.06
C ILE A 12 2.38 -30.78 0.25
N VAL A 13 3.37 -29.89 0.20
CA VAL A 13 3.76 -29.16 1.40
C VAL A 13 2.55 -28.29 1.72
N LEU A 14 1.79 -28.60 2.77
CA LEU A 14 0.73 -27.71 3.23
C LEU A 14 1.40 -26.42 3.71
N GLY A 15 1.47 -25.43 2.81
CA GLY A 15 1.93 -24.08 3.12
C GLY A 15 1.00 -23.44 4.14
N PHE A 16 1.54 -22.54 4.96
CA PHE A 16 0.69 -21.70 5.81
C PHE A 16 -0.20 -20.82 4.92
N GLN A 17 -1.52 -21.00 5.04
CA GLN A 17 -2.52 -20.26 4.27
C GLN A 17 -3.48 -19.56 5.25
N PRO A 18 -3.24 -18.30 5.63
CA PRO A 18 -4.15 -17.59 6.51
C PRO A 18 -5.48 -17.29 5.81
N THR A 19 -6.58 -17.44 6.56
CA THR A 19 -7.95 -17.19 6.08
C THR A 19 -8.47 -15.81 6.51
N THR A 20 -7.75 -15.13 7.40
CA THR A 20 -8.13 -13.81 7.91
C THR A 20 -6.93 -12.89 8.03
N ARG A 21 -7.16 -11.57 7.95
CA ARG A 21 -6.13 -10.56 8.23
C ARG A 21 -5.50 -10.75 9.61
N GLN A 22 -6.29 -11.15 10.61
CA GLN A 22 -5.79 -11.34 11.97
C GLN A 22 -4.84 -12.54 12.04
N GLU A 23 -5.18 -13.66 11.41
CA GLU A 23 -4.31 -14.84 11.34
C GLU A 23 -2.99 -14.53 10.62
N LEU A 24 -3.05 -13.79 9.50
CA LEU A 24 -1.84 -13.32 8.82
C LEU A 24 -1.03 -12.38 9.72
N LYS A 25 -1.68 -11.42 10.40
CA LYS A 25 -1.00 -10.50 11.31
C LYS A 25 -0.31 -11.23 12.46
N ASP A 26 -0.96 -12.21 13.07
CA ASP A 26 -0.39 -12.99 14.17
C ASP A 26 0.80 -13.84 13.68
N ALA A 27 0.70 -14.40 12.46
CA ALA A 27 1.82 -15.08 11.82
C ALA A 27 3.02 -14.15 11.58
N ILE A 28 2.79 -12.95 11.03
CA ILE A 28 3.84 -11.91 10.89
C ILE A 28 4.47 -11.61 12.26
N ASN A 29 3.67 -11.39 13.30
CA ASN A 29 4.17 -11.08 14.64
C ASN A 29 5.06 -12.19 15.20
N SER A 30 4.64 -13.45 15.03
CA SER A 30 5.44 -14.61 15.44
C SER A 30 6.72 -14.74 14.59
N HIS A 31 6.66 -14.41 13.30
CA HIS A 31 7.81 -14.45 12.39
C HIS A 31 8.87 -13.43 12.79
N LEU A 32 8.45 -12.17 12.95
CA LEU A 32 9.34 -11.07 13.34
C LEU A 32 9.96 -11.29 14.72
N SER A 33 9.23 -11.91 15.65
CA SER A 33 9.76 -12.26 16.98
C SER A 33 10.62 -13.53 17.01
N GLY A 34 10.81 -14.20 15.86
CA GLY A 34 11.61 -15.42 15.76
C GLY A 34 10.94 -16.66 16.38
N THR A 35 9.62 -16.63 16.56
CA THR A 35 8.84 -17.72 17.19
C THR A 35 7.95 -18.48 16.20
N SER A 36 7.89 -18.06 14.94
CA SER A 36 7.08 -18.70 13.89
C SER A 36 7.61 -20.07 13.49
N ASP A 37 6.67 -20.99 13.22
CA ASP A 37 6.89 -22.33 12.67
C ASP A 37 6.42 -22.45 11.20
N LYS A 38 6.10 -21.32 10.55
CA LYS A 38 5.38 -21.26 9.26
C LYS A 38 6.29 -21.25 8.03
N GLY A 39 7.57 -21.54 8.22
CA GLY A 39 8.57 -21.46 7.16
C GLY A 39 8.87 -20.02 6.73
N LEU A 40 9.42 -19.87 5.52
CA LEU A 40 9.79 -18.57 4.97
C LEU A 40 8.54 -17.72 4.68
N ILE A 41 8.56 -16.45 5.11
CA ILE A 41 7.45 -15.51 4.93
C ILE A 41 7.03 -15.34 3.47
N ASN A 42 7.98 -15.41 2.53
CA ASN A 42 7.72 -15.30 1.09
C ASN A 42 6.90 -16.48 0.52
N ASN A 43 6.85 -17.62 1.22
CA ASN A 43 6.17 -18.83 0.76
C ASN A 43 4.76 -18.98 1.34
N TRP A 44 4.27 -17.99 2.08
CA TRP A 44 2.93 -18.04 2.65
C TRP A 44 1.88 -17.84 1.57
N ASP A 45 0.86 -18.69 1.57
CA ASP A 45 -0.23 -18.61 0.62
C ASP A 45 -1.26 -17.56 1.10
N THR A 46 -1.12 -16.33 0.60
CA THR A 46 -2.01 -15.22 0.97
C THR A 46 -3.27 -15.13 0.09
N SER A 47 -3.58 -16.14 -0.73
CA SER A 47 -4.63 -16.06 -1.76
C SER A 47 -6.05 -15.86 -1.22
N LEU A 48 -6.28 -16.11 0.08
CA LEU A 48 -7.56 -15.92 0.76
C LEU A 48 -7.69 -14.56 1.46
N ILE A 49 -6.64 -13.75 1.45
CA ILE A 49 -6.60 -12.48 2.18
C ILE A 49 -7.13 -11.36 1.28
N THR A 50 -8.17 -10.68 1.76
CA THR A 50 -8.77 -9.52 1.07
C THR A 50 -8.44 -8.19 1.75
N ASP A 51 -7.88 -8.21 2.97
CA ASP A 51 -7.56 -7.06 3.82
C ASP A 51 -6.11 -7.21 4.29
N MET A 52 -5.25 -6.28 3.90
CA MET A 52 -3.83 -6.22 4.27
C MET A 52 -3.50 -5.00 5.15
N ARG A 53 -4.52 -4.44 5.82
CA ARG A 53 -4.32 -3.25 6.64
C ARG A 53 -3.37 -3.50 7.81
N ASN A 54 -2.44 -2.56 7.99
CA ASN A 54 -1.52 -2.52 9.13
C ASN A 54 -0.67 -3.79 9.34
N LEU A 55 -0.42 -4.60 8.30
CA LEU A 55 0.32 -5.86 8.44
C LEU A 55 1.77 -5.65 8.93
N PHE A 56 2.45 -4.61 8.47
CA PHE A 56 3.81 -4.22 8.88
C PHE A 56 3.82 -2.81 9.50
N SER A 57 2.84 -2.52 10.34
CA SER A 57 2.68 -1.23 10.99
C SER A 57 2.53 -1.36 12.50
N GLY A 58 3.19 -0.46 13.22
CA GLY A 58 3.09 -0.30 14.66
C GLY A 58 2.23 0.90 15.04
N TYR A 59 0.91 0.74 15.17
CA TYR A 59 0.06 1.81 15.71
C TYR A 59 -0.25 1.54 17.19
N PHE A 60 0.26 2.42 18.06
CA PHE A 60 -0.16 2.70 19.46
C PHE A 60 -0.08 1.56 20.49
N ASP A 61 0.10 0.30 20.08
CA ASP A 61 0.33 -0.83 20.99
C ASP A 61 1.06 -1.99 20.30
N CYS A 62 2.15 -1.70 19.57
CA CYS A 62 3.02 -2.75 19.04
C CYS A 62 3.99 -3.31 20.08
N GLY A 63 4.07 -2.72 21.28
CA GLY A 63 4.98 -3.16 22.34
C GLY A 63 6.42 -3.34 21.84
N SER A 64 7.00 -4.51 22.10
CA SER A 64 8.34 -4.86 21.62
C SER A 64 8.45 -5.10 20.12
N LEU A 65 7.33 -5.17 19.37
CA LEU A 65 7.35 -5.40 17.93
C LEU A 65 7.56 -4.11 17.11
N CYS A 66 7.43 -2.92 17.71
CA CYS A 66 7.53 -1.66 16.97
C CYS A 66 8.84 -1.55 16.18
N SER A 67 9.97 -1.81 16.84
CA SER A 67 11.29 -1.78 16.21
C SER A 67 11.47 -2.85 15.13
N LEU A 68 10.74 -3.96 15.21
CA LEU A 68 10.79 -5.03 14.21
C LEU A 68 10.03 -4.66 12.94
N TYR A 69 8.89 -3.97 13.05
CA TYR A 69 8.20 -3.41 11.88
C TYR A 69 9.02 -2.32 11.20
N GLU A 70 9.63 -1.43 11.99
CA GLU A 70 10.49 -0.36 11.50
C GLU A 70 11.68 -0.88 10.67
N GLN A 71 12.22 -2.04 11.06
CA GLN A 71 13.34 -2.69 10.41
C GLN A 71 12.94 -3.73 9.35
N PHE A 72 11.64 -3.98 9.16
CA PHE A 72 11.16 -5.02 8.26
C PHE A 72 11.59 -4.75 6.81
N ASN A 73 12.28 -5.71 6.20
CA ASN A 73 12.76 -5.62 4.82
C ASN A 73 12.96 -7.04 4.22
N GLU A 74 12.15 -8.01 4.63
CA GLU A 74 12.22 -9.38 4.10
C GLU A 74 11.37 -9.53 2.83
N ASP A 75 11.83 -10.38 1.92
CA ASP A 75 11.15 -10.66 0.65
C ASP A 75 9.73 -11.21 0.86
N ILE A 76 8.76 -10.57 0.21
CA ILE A 76 7.33 -10.91 0.18
C ILE A 76 6.77 -10.80 -1.25
N SER A 77 7.64 -10.83 -2.25
CA SER A 77 7.28 -10.75 -3.67
C SER A 77 6.36 -11.89 -4.12
N GLY A 78 6.42 -13.05 -3.44
CA GLY A 78 5.62 -14.24 -3.70
C GLY A 78 4.21 -14.22 -3.11
N TRP A 79 3.81 -13.16 -2.39
CA TRP A 79 2.45 -13.04 -1.88
C TRP A 79 1.45 -12.83 -3.02
N GLU A 80 0.35 -13.58 -2.96
CA GLU A 80 -0.78 -13.43 -3.87
C GLU A 80 -1.70 -12.30 -3.38
N THR A 81 -1.92 -11.29 -4.23
CA THR A 81 -2.66 -10.07 -3.87
C THR A 81 -3.91 -9.83 -4.72
N SER A 82 -4.24 -10.70 -5.68
CA SER A 82 -5.36 -10.51 -6.63
C SER A 82 -6.74 -10.35 -5.99
N GLN A 83 -6.92 -10.77 -4.72
CA GLN A 83 -8.16 -10.60 -3.96
C GLN A 83 -8.13 -9.44 -2.95
N VAL A 84 -7.00 -8.74 -2.82
CA VAL A 84 -6.80 -7.68 -1.82
C VAL A 84 -7.56 -6.43 -2.25
N THR A 85 -8.37 -5.91 -1.34
CA THR A 85 -9.20 -4.71 -1.55
C THR A 85 -8.74 -3.52 -0.71
N ASP A 86 -7.97 -3.74 0.35
CA ASP A 86 -7.52 -2.71 1.28
C ASP A 86 -6.07 -2.93 1.73
N MET A 87 -5.18 -1.99 1.38
CA MET A 87 -3.77 -1.98 1.77
C MET A 87 -3.43 -0.80 2.70
N THR A 88 -4.45 -0.22 3.35
CA THR A 88 -4.29 0.95 4.23
C THR A 88 -3.23 0.69 5.30
N ARG A 89 -2.22 1.58 5.37
CA ARG A 89 -1.12 1.51 6.36
C ARG A 89 -0.31 0.20 6.34
N MET A 90 -0.28 -0.54 5.24
CA MET A 90 0.41 -1.85 5.20
C MET A 90 1.88 -1.75 5.66
N PHE A 91 2.61 -0.72 5.23
CA PHE A 91 4.03 -0.44 5.55
C PHE A 91 4.22 0.90 6.27
N TYR A 92 3.22 1.33 7.04
CA TYR A 92 3.32 2.58 7.79
C TYR A 92 4.46 2.52 8.80
N GLN A 93 5.42 3.46 8.69
CA GLN A 93 6.67 3.51 9.47
C GLN A 93 7.60 2.30 9.33
N ALA A 94 7.45 1.47 8.29
CA ALA A 94 8.45 0.46 7.95
C ALA A 94 9.66 1.15 7.29
N TYR A 95 10.47 1.86 8.08
CA TYR A 95 11.54 2.75 7.61
C TYR A 95 12.46 2.09 6.59
N ASN A 96 12.85 0.84 6.85
CA ASN A 96 13.82 0.11 6.03
C ASN A 96 13.20 -0.72 4.90
N PHE A 97 11.87 -0.73 4.75
CA PHE A 97 11.21 -1.59 3.77
C PHE A 97 11.49 -1.10 2.34
N ASN A 98 12.13 -1.93 1.53
CA ASN A 98 12.47 -1.62 0.15
C ASN A 98 12.55 -2.89 -0.74
N GLN A 99 11.68 -3.87 -0.47
CA GLN A 99 11.61 -5.10 -1.26
C GLN A 99 10.74 -4.94 -2.50
N ASP A 100 11.11 -5.64 -3.57
CA ASP A 100 10.38 -5.63 -4.83
C ASP A 100 8.96 -6.19 -4.65
N ILE A 101 7.98 -5.35 -4.95
CA ILE A 101 6.54 -5.62 -4.94
C ILE A 101 5.89 -5.20 -6.27
N SER A 102 6.70 -5.03 -7.32
CA SER A 102 6.26 -4.65 -8.66
C SER A 102 5.28 -5.67 -9.25
N GLY A 103 5.41 -6.94 -8.85
CA GLY A 103 4.58 -8.06 -9.31
C GLY A 103 3.22 -8.21 -8.64
N TRP A 104 2.89 -7.40 -7.63
CA TRP A 104 1.60 -7.48 -6.96
C TRP A 104 0.45 -7.03 -7.87
N ASP A 105 -0.63 -7.80 -7.89
CA ASP A 105 -1.90 -7.41 -8.51
C ASP A 105 -2.65 -6.46 -7.56
N THR A 106 -2.86 -5.22 -8.00
CA THR A 106 -3.59 -4.18 -7.26
C THR A 106 -4.95 -3.85 -7.87
N SER A 107 -5.41 -4.60 -8.88
CA SER A 107 -6.61 -4.28 -9.67
C SER A 107 -7.91 -4.24 -8.87
N GLN A 108 -7.95 -4.90 -7.71
CA GLN A 108 -9.09 -4.89 -6.77
C GLN A 108 -8.92 -3.91 -5.60
N VAL A 109 -7.77 -3.25 -5.47
CA VAL A 109 -7.46 -2.39 -4.33
C VAL A 109 -8.25 -1.08 -4.43
N THR A 110 -8.96 -0.76 -3.35
CA THR A 110 -9.78 0.45 -3.24
C THR A 110 -9.19 1.50 -2.31
N SER A 111 -8.28 1.13 -1.41
CA SER A 111 -7.57 2.05 -0.51
C SER A 111 -6.10 1.69 -0.36
N MET A 112 -5.25 2.70 -0.59
CA MET A 112 -3.80 2.67 -0.35
C MET A 112 -3.37 3.78 0.64
N SER A 113 -4.33 4.30 1.41
CA SER A 113 -4.11 5.40 2.34
C SER A 113 -2.96 5.06 3.30
N TYR A 114 -2.01 5.97 3.48
CA TYR A 114 -0.86 5.82 4.37
C TYR A 114 0.04 4.60 4.11
N MET A 115 -0.09 3.89 2.99
CA MET A 115 0.56 2.59 2.77
C MET A 115 2.08 2.61 3.02
N PHE A 116 2.77 3.64 2.52
CA PHE A 116 4.22 3.85 2.66
C PHE A 116 4.56 5.11 3.44
N ARG A 117 3.63 5.64 4.26
CA ARG A 117 3.93 6.85 5.02
C ARG A 117 5.07 6.56 5.99
N SER A 118 6.12 7.37 5.90
CA SER A 118 7.37 7.24 6.62
C SER A 118 8.15 5.94 6.34
N ALA A 119 7.89 5.22 5.25
CA ALA A 119 8.81 4.19 4.76
C ALA A 119 9.96 4.90 4.02
N SER A 120 10.97 5.37 4.76
CA SER A 120 11.98 6.30 4.25
C SER A 120 12.76 5.74 3.08
N ASP A 121 13.07 4.44 3.12
CA ASP A 121 13.96 3.77 2.18
C ASP A 121 13.22 3.19 0.98
N PHE A 122 11.88 3.20 0.99
CA PHE A 122 11.07 2.60 -0.07
C PHE A 122 11.23 3.37 -1.38
N ASN A 123 11.74 2.70 -2.41
CA ASN A 123 11.94 3.28 -3.74
C ASN A 123 11.84 2.25 -4.86
N GLN A 124 11.00 1.22 -4.71
CA GLN A 124 10.79 0.20 -5.73
C GLN A 124 9.82 0.66 -6.83
N ASP A 125 10.07 0.18 -8.06
CA ASP A 125 9.21 0.47 -9.21
C ASP A 125 7.82 -0.16 -9.02
N ILE A 126 6.81 0.70 -8.98
CA ILE A 126 5.38 0.36 -8.85
C ILE A 126 4.57 1.00 -9.99
N SER A 127 5.23 1.38 -11.07
CA SER A 127 4.61 1.99 -12.25
C SER A 127 3.56 1.09 -12.90
N ALA A 128 3.70 -0.24 -12.74
CA ALA A 128 2.83 -1.25 -13.30
C ALA A 128 1.53 -1.50 -12.49
N TRP A 129 1.40 -0.95 -11.28
CA TRP A 129 0.20 -1.15 -10.46
C TRP A 129 -1.06 -0.56 -11.11
N ASP A 130 -2.13 -1.34 -11.11
CA ASP A 130 -3.45 -0.86 -11.49
C ASP A 130 -4.09 -0.10 -10.33
N THR A 131 -4.22 1.22 -10.48
CA THR A 131 -4.83 2.09 -9.47
C THR A 131 -6.24 2.54 -9.83
N SER A 132 -6.84 2.00 -10.90
CA SER A 132 -8.09 2.48 -11.48
C SER A 132 -9.30 2.38 -10.53
N GLN A 133 -9.25 1.50 -9.54
CA GLN A 133 -10.27 1.33 -8.49
C GLN A 133 -9.93 2.04 -7.17
N VAL A 134 -8.74 2.63 -7.04
CA VAL A 134 -8.29 3.24 -5.79
C VAL A 134 -9.04 4.55 -5.56
N THR A 135 -9.75 4.63 -4.44
CA THR A 135 -10.54 5.80 -4.05
C THR A 135 -9.80 6.72 -3.08
N SER A 136 -8.75 6.22 -2.42
CA SER A 136 -7.96 6.97 -1.44
C SER A 136 -6.47 6.62 -1.47
N MET A 137 -5.66 7.65 -1.63
CA MET A 137 -4.19 7.64 -1.59
C MET A 137 -3.64 8.67 -0.59
N SER A 138 -4.48 9.15 0.34
CA SER A 138 -4.10 10.13 1.35
C SER A 138 -2.82 9.73 2.08
N GLU A 139 -1.86 10.65 2.09
CA GLU A 139 -0.56 10.50 2.75
C GLU A 139 0.23 9.24 2.33
N MET A 140 -0.08 8.58 1.20
CA MET A 140 0.51 7.27 0.83
C MET A 140 2.04 7.25 0.89
N PHE A 141 2.72 8.31 0.41
CA PHE A 141 4.18 8.44 0.39
C PHE A 141 4.68 9.56 1.31
N LYS A 142 3.84 10.06 2.22
CA LYS A 142 4.24 11.17 3.08
C LYS A 142 5.49 10.76 3.88
N SER A 143 6.54 11.56 3.82
CA SER A 143 7.83 11.28 4.46
C SER A 143 8.54 10.00 3.99
N ALA A 144 8.18 9.42 2.85
CA ALA A 144 8.98 8.40 2.15
C ALA A 144 10.08 9.13 1.36
N SER A 145 11.19 9.46 2.03
CA SER A 145 12.21 10.38 1.52
C SER A 145 12.91 9.92 0.25
N ASP A 146 13.04 8.61 0.05
CA ASP A 146 13.77 8.06 -1.09
C ASP A 146 12.87 7.75 -2.29
N PHE A 147 11.54 7.72 -2.09
CA PHE A 147 10.60 7.40 -3.14
C PHE A 147 10.65 8.43 -4.28
N ASN A 148 11.11 8.02 -5.46
CA ASN A 148 11.22 8.88 -6.64
C ASN A 148 11.00 8.10 -7.95
N GLN A 149 10.03 7.19 -7.96
CA GLN A 149 9.68 6.39 -9.13
C GLN A 149 8.70 7.12 -10.07
N ASP A 150 8.74 6.77 -11.35
CA ASP A 150 7.79 7.29 -12.34
C ASP A 150 6.44 6.56 -12.23
N ILE A 151 5.48 7.23 -11.61
CA ILE A 151 4.09 6.78 -11.46
C ILE A 151 3.13 7.63 -12.30
N SER A 152 3.64 8.32 -13.32
CA SER A 152 2.82 9.17 -14.20
C SER A 152 1.74 8.38 -14.95
N GLY A 153 1.93 7.07 -15.14
CA GLY A 153 1.00 6.16 -15.79
C GLY A 153 -0.21 5.71 -14.95
N TRP A 154 -0.22 6.00 -13.64
CA TRP A 154 -1.31 5.59 -12.76
C TRP A 154 -2.66 6.22 -13.13
N ASN A 155 -3.71 5.39 -13.11
CA ASN A 155 -5.07 5.84 -13.28
C ASN A 155 -5.63 6.34 -11.94
N VAL A 156 -5.78 7.66 -11.80
CA VAL A 156 -6.25 8.29 -10.56
C VAL A 156 -7.73 8.72 -10.62
N CYS A 157 -8.47 8.27 -11.62
CA CYS A 157 -9.81 8.78 -11.92
C CYS A 157 -10.85 8.45 -10.85
N ALA A 158 -10.72 7.33 -10.14
CA ALA A 158 -11.61 6.96 -9.05
C ALA A 158 -11.24 7.61 -7.71
N CYS A 159 -10.05 8.21 -7.61
CA CYS A 159 -9.50 8.66 -6.34
C CYS A 159 -10.06 10.02 -5.94
N THR A 160 -10.58 10.09 -4.72
CA THR A 160 -11.22 11.29 -4.15
C THR A 160 -10.39 11.89 -3.01
N TYR A 161 -9.49 11.11 -2.41
CA TYR A 161 -8.70 11.53 -1.25
C TYR A 161 -7.19 11.43 -1.54
N PHE A 162 -6.54 12.60 -1.67
CA PHE A 162 -5.12 12.74 -2.01
C PHE A 162 -4.30 13.56 -1.01
N SER A 163 -4.89 13.90 0.14
CA SER A 163 -4.29 14.87 1.05
C SER A 163 -2.87 14.48 1.42
N SER A 164 -1.92 15.40 1.17
CA SER A 164 -0.52 15.27 1.58
C SER A 164 0.20 13.99 1.10
N MET A 165 -0.23 13.39 -0.02
CA MET A 165 0.34 12.14 -0.56
C MET A 165 1.86 12.14 -0.66
N PHE A 166 2.46 13.22 -1.16
CA PHE A 166 3.90 13.36 -1.39
C PHE A 166 4.61 14.30 -0.41
N TYR A 167 3.93 14.74 0.65
CA TYR A 167 4.51 15.72 1.59
C TYR A 167 5.76 15.14 2.25
N GLY A 168 6.91 15.79 2.03
CA GLY A 168 8.21 15.32 2.56
C GLY A 168 8.75 14.04 1.91
N SER A 169 8.19 13.60 0.78
CA SER A 169 8.74 12.50 -0.02
C SER A 169 9.86 12.97 -0.98
N GLY A 170 10.61 12.03 -1.55
CA GLY A 170 11.60 12.29 -2.60
C GLY A 170 11.00 12.55 -3.99
N TYR A 171 9.69 12.41 -4.15
CA TYR A 171 9.02 12.39 -5.44
C TYR A 171 9.21 13.72 -6.18
N SER A 172 9.88 13.65 -7.33
CA SER A 172 10.17 14.81 -8.18
C SER A 172 9.31 14.90 -9.44
N GLY A 173 8.40 13.93 -9.64
CA GLY A 173 7.48 13.88 -10.78
C GLY A 173 6.46 15.02 -10.77
N SER A 174 6.12 15.49 -11.97
CA SER A 174 5.31 16.69 -12.19
C SER A 174 3.80 16.45 -12.21
N SER A 175 3.35 15.21 -12.46
CA SER A 175 1.97 14.96 -12.86
C SER A 175 1.57 13.48 -12.77
N LEU A 176 0.46 13.17 -12.09
CA LEU A 176 -0.27 11.91 -12.27
C LEU A 176 -1.28 12.06 -13.40
N SER A 177 -1.43 11.03 -14.23
CA SER A 177 -2.29 11.09 -15.41
C SER A 177 -3.78 11.02 -15.06
N THR A 178 -4.52 12.03 -15.51
CA THR A 178 -5.99 12.04 -15.56
C THR A 178 -6.51 11.80 -16.98
N THR A 179 -5.63 11.49 -17.95
CA THR A 179 -6.02 11.36 -19.37
C THR A 179 -6.90 10.15 -19.63
N GLN A 180 -6.94 9.20 -18.71
CA GLN A 180 -7.77 7.99 -18.78
C GLN A 180 -9.18 8.19 -18.17
N CYS A 181 -9.49 9.39 -17.66
CA CYS A 181 -10.77 9.64 -16.99
C CYS A 181 -11.90 9.83 -18.01
N THR A 182 -12.81 8.86 -18.08
CA THR A 182 -13.99 8.92 -18.99
C THR A 182 -15.19 9.66 -18.39
N GLY A 183 -15.04 10.26 -17.19
CA GLY A 183 -16.06 11.06 -16.50
C GLY A 183 -15.53 11.64 -15.18
N CYS A 184 -16.22 12.65 -14.63
CA CYS A 184 -15.92 13.18 -13.30
C CYS A 184 -16.70 12.37 -12.27
N PRO A 185 -16.08 11.61 -11.36
CA PRO A 185 -16.77 11.24 -10.14
C PRO A 185 -17.20 12.53 -9.45
N SER A 186 -18.49 12.65 -9.15
CA SER A 186 -19.00 13.67 -8.24
C SER A 186 -18.42 13.38 -6.85
N GLY A 187 -17.32 14.05 -6.49
CA GLY A 187 -16.55 13.79 -5.28
C GLY A 187 -15.73 15.03 -4.87
N ARG A 188 -15.43 15.12 -3.58
CA ARG A 188 -14.72 16.28 -2.99
C ARG A 188 -13.22 16.04 -3.12
N TYR A 189 -12.54 16.86 -3.92
CA TYR A 189 -11.08 16.87 -3.98
C TYR A 189 -10.56 17.80 -2.89
N THR A 190 -9.80 17.27 -1.93
CA THR A 190 -9.20 18.08 -0.87
C THR A 190 -7.76 18.41 -1.23
N GLU A 191 -7.50 19.69 -1.50
CA GLU A 191 -6.13 20.20 -1.48
C GLU A 191 -5.57 20.08 -0.06
N GLY A 192 -4.26 19.90 0.07
CA GLY A 192 -3.55 19.63 1.32
C GLY A 192 -3.63 20.70 2.43
N THR A 193 -4.55 21.65 2.35
CA THR A 193 -4.88 22.63 3.42
C THR A 193 -6.30 22.49 3.97
N GLY A 194 -7.13 21.58 3.43
CA GLY A 194 -8.53 21.46 3.83
C GLY A 194 -9.45 22.53 3.23
N GLU A 195 -8.98 23.28 2.23
CA GLU A 195 -9.86 24.14 1.43
C GLU A 195 -10.57 23.32 0.35
N TYR A 196 -11.91 23.38 0.39
CA TYR A 196 -12.79 22.80 -0.63
C TYR A 196 -12.77 23.68 -1.87
N VAL A 197 -12.29 23.16 -3.00
CA VAL A 197 -12.50 23.84 -4.29
C VAL A 197 -13.92 23.50 -4.78
N GLN A 198 -14.88 24.35 -4.46
CA GLN A 198 -16.20 24.34 -5.11
C GLN A 198 -16.06 24.93 -6.51
N GLY A 199 -16.24 24.10 -7.55
CA GLY A 199 -16.52 24.58 -8.92
C GLY A 199 -15.41 24.48 -9.97
N GLY A 200 -14.28 23.84 -9.70
CA GLY A 200 -13.30 23.48 -10.74
C GLY A 200 -13.64 22.11 -11.34
N ASN A 201 -13.72 22.00 -12.66
CA ASN A 201 -13.89 20.70 -13.34
C ASN A 201 -12.59 19.88 -13.18
N PRO A 202 -12.54 18.83 -12.35
CA PRO A 202 -11.32 18.08 -12.06
C PRO A 202 -10.91 17.12 -13.19
N CYS A 203 -11.75 16.97 -14.24
CA CYS A 203 -11.51 16.07 -15.35
C CYS A 203 -10.40 16.49 -16.31
N GLN A 204 -9.97 17.75 -16.26
CA GLN A 204 -8.92 18.27 -17.14
C GLN A 204 -7.92 18.97 -16.27
N GLY A 205 -7.18 18.20 -15.48
CA GLY A 205 -6.22 18.75 -14.53
C GLY A 205 -5.10 17.79 -14.24
N THR A 206 -3.97 18.37 -13.87
CA THR A 206 -2.77 17.68 -13.44
C THR A 206 -2.67 17.74 -11.93
N PHE A 207 -2.43 16.59 -11.29
CA PHE A 207 -1.96 16.59 -9.91
C PHE A 207 -0.52 17.03 -9.84
N VAL A 208 -0.27 18.21 -9.26
CA VAL A 208 1.08 18.73 -9.12
C VAL A 208 1.56 18.53 -7.69
N SER A 209 2.69 17.84 -7.55
CA SER A 209 3.46 17.82 -6.31
C SER A 209 4.18 19.17 -6.19
N SER A 210 4.00 19.90 -5.09
CA SER A 210 4.76 21.13 -4.89
C SER A 210 6.16 20.81 -4.37
N ARG A 211 7.20 21.14 -5.14
CA ARG A 211 8.58 21.17 -4.64
C ARG A 211 8.65 22.11 -3.42
N GLY A 212 9.10 21.61 -2.27
CA GLY A 212 9.40 22.43 -1.09
C GLY A 212 8.41 22.36 0.07
N GLY A 213 7.69 21.25 0.25
CA GLY A 213 6.84 21.04 1.43
C GLY A 213 5.53 21.83 1.43
N GLY A 214 5.12 22.36 0.28
CA GLY A 214 3.76 22.87 0.10
C GLY A 214 2.73 21.74 -0.01
N PRO A 215 1.42 22.07 0.05
CA PRO A 215 0.36 21.12 -0.22
C PRO A 215 0.35 20.71 -1.70
N SER A 216 0.13 19.42 -1.99
CA SER A 216 -0.21 18.96 -3.34
C SER A 216 -1.50 19.65 -3.81
N LYS A 217 -1.53 20.09 -5.07
CA LYS A 217 -2.66 20.80 -5.65
C LYS A 217 -3.09 20.17 -6.96
N PHE A 218 -4.39 20.23 -7.22
CA PHE A 218 -4.89 20.04 -8.57
C PHE A 218 -4.71 21.34 -9.35
N VAL A 219 -4.14 21.23 -10.53
CA VAL A 219 -4.08 22.35 -11.48
C VAL A 219 -4.94 21.97 -12.67
N SER A 220 -6.07 22.65 -12.87
CA SER A 220 -6.84 22.50 -14.11
C SER A 220 -6.00 22.98 -15.30
N SER A 221 -5.94 22.20 -16.38
CA SER A 221 -5.28 22.57 -17.64
C SER A 221 -5.96 23.73 -18.34
#